data_AF-A0AA40TJS2-F1
#
_entry.id   AF-A0AA40TJS2-F1
#
_cell.length_a   1.000
_cell.length_b   1.000
_cell.length_c   1.000
_cell.angle_alpha   90.00
_cell.angle_beta   90.00
_cell.angle_gamma   90.00
#
_symmetry.space_group_name_H-M   'P 1'
#
loop_
_entity.id
_entity.type
_entity.pdbx_description
1 polymer ?
#
loop_
_entity_poly.entity_id
_entity_poly.type
_entity_poly.pdbx_seq_one_letter_code
_entity_poly.pdbx_strand_id
1 'polypeptide(L)'
;MKMNKALMSILLIPQLTFAVDNLDYCRDLMNQVRETYGKAPLCVPVSDKNGNDVTAISGLVGLSDDMTPSHSYFYMTIRPDQLNGQYSYSQDELRQLITLVQMQNKGVTKNQGAIINLNNAIQNLDNSYKNGVIDKKHHDSAVSNLEKAKKQFQ
;
A
#
# COMPACT_ATOMS: atom_id res chain seq x y z
N MET A 1 8.49 11.92 64.96
CA MET A 1 8.93 10.90 63.98
C MET A 1 8.35 11.29 62.62
N LYS A 2 9.21 11.70 61.69
CA LYS A 2 8.88 12.07 60.29
C LYS A 2 9.09 10.82 59.42
N MET A 3 8.18 10.57 58.48
CA MET A 3 8.32 9.78 57.23
C MET A 3 6.91 9.36 56.79
N ASN A 4 6.49 9.32 55.52
CA ASN A 4 6.91 9.96 54.28
C ASN A 4 5.69 9.76 53.34
N LYS A 5 5.14 10.85 52.77
CA LYS A 5 4.14 10.78 51.70
C LYS A 5 4.83 10.28 50.43
N ALA A 6 4.74 8.99 50.14
CA ALA A 6 5.15 8.47 48.84
C ALA A 6 4.10 8.90 47.80
N LEU A 7 4.48 9.90 47.00
CA LEU A 7 3.86 10.24 45.73
C LEU A 7 3.76 8.97 44.86
N MET A 8 2.55 8.48 44.66
CA MET A 8 2.24 7.51 43.64
C MET A 8 2.09 8.29 42.32
N SER A 9 3.22 8.68 41.73
CA SER A 9 3.28 9.13 40.35
C SER A 9 2.91 7.94 39.46
N ILE A 10 1.66 7.89 39.04
CA ILE A 10 1.23 7.04 37.94
C ILE A 10 1.97 7.55 36.71
N LEU A 11 3.03 6.82 36.35
CA LEU A 11 3.64 6.88 35.03
C LEU A 11 2.53 6.63 34.02
N LEU A 12 2.10 7.70 33.33
CA LEU A 12 1.51 7.54 32.01
C LEU A 12 2.57 6.83 31.17
N ILE A 13 2.41 5.53 30.99
CA ILE A 13 3.07 4.80 29.91
C ILE A 13 2.48 5.40 28.64
N PRO A 14 3.25 6.12 27.81
CA PRO A 14 2.76 6.49 26.50
C PRO A 14 2.46 5.18 25.79
N GLN A 15 1.20 4.98 25.39
CA GLN A 15 0.87 3.88 24.51
C GLN A 15 1.74 4.06 23.27
N LEU A 16 2.77 3.23 23.13
CA LEU A 16 3.49 3.06 21.88
C LEU A 16 2.47 2.51 20.89
N THR A 17 1.76 3.40 20.22
CA THR A 17 1.13 3.10 18.94
C THR A 17 2.29 2.84 17.99
N PHE A 18 2.68 1.58 17.86
CA PHE A 18 3.51 1.16 16.73
C PHE A 18 2.65 1.39 15.49
N ALA A 19 2.72 2.61 14.93
CA ALA A 19 2.26 2.89 13.59
C ALA A 19 3.24 2.16 12.66
N VAL A 20 3.03 0.86 12.49
CA VAL A 20 3.82 0.07 11.55
C VAL A 20 3.44 0.56 10.15
N ASP A 21 4.44 0.90 9.35
CA ASP A 21 4.26 1.52 8.04
C ASP A 21 3.57 0.54 7.07
N ASN A 22 2.58 1.00 6.30
CA ASN A 22 1.94 0.21 5.24
C ASN A 22 2.99 -0.37 4.26
N LEU A 23 4.11 0.33 4.05
CA LEU A 23 5.20 -0.20 3.25
C LEU A 23 5.87 -1.43 3.87
N ASP A 24 5.99 -1.52 5.19
CA ASP A 24 6.63 -2.66 5.85
C ASP A 24 5.78 -3.92 5.70
N TYR A 25 4.45 -3.82 5.83
CA TYR A 25 3.56 -4.94 5.55
C TYR A 25 3.65 -5.42 4.10
N CYS A 26 3.70 -4.48 3.15
CA CYS A 26 3.91 -4.83 1.76
C CYS A 26 5.24 -5.58 1.57
N ARG A 27 6.33 -5.11 2.20
CA ARG A 27 7.65 -5.74 2.11
C ARG A 27 7.63 -7.15 2.68
N ASP A 28 6.97 -7.37 3.80
CA ASP A 28 6.80 -8.70 4.40
C ASP A 28 6.08 -9.66 3.46
N LEU A 29 4.98 -9.21 2.83
CA LEU A 29 4.30 -9.99 1.79
C LEU A 29 5.23 -10.30 0.61
N MET A 30 5.97 -9.30 0.11
CA MET A 30 6.88 -9.51 -1.02
C MET A 30 8.04 -10.45 -0.68
N ASN A 31 8.48 -10.50 0.58
CA ASN A 31 9.45 -11.48 1.04
C ASN A 31 8.87 -12.90 0.95
N GLN A 32 7.65 -13.13 1.42
CA GLN A 32 6.99 -14.44 1.31
C GLN A 32 6.78 -14.86 -0.16
N VAL A 33 6.38 -13.93 -1.02
CA VAL A 33 6.24 -14.17 -2.47
C VAL A 33 7.59 -14.53 -3.09
N ARG A 34 8.67 -13.84 -2.70
CA ARG A 34 10.02 -14.11 -3.18
C ARG A 34 10.54 -15.47 -2.70
N GLU A 35 10.28 -15.84 -1.46
CA GLU A 35 10.61 -17.17 -0.93
C GLU A 35 9.88 -18.28 -1.67
N THR A 36 8.61 -18.05 -2.03
CA THR A 36 7.76 -19.06 -2.69
C THR A 36 8.06 -19.18 -4.19
N TYR A 37 8.29 -18.06 -4.89
CA TYR A 37 8.36 -18.01 -6.35
C TYR A 37 9.73 -17.56 -6.90
N GLY A 38 10.71 -17.33 -6.04
CA GLY A 38 12.08 -16.91 -6.39
C GLY A 38 12.22 -15.43 -6.76
N LYS A 39 11.12 -14.70 -6.92
CA LYS A 39 11.10 -13.27 -7.28
C LYS A 39 9.84 -12.60 -6.74
N ALA A 40 9.93 -11.30 -6.49
CA ALA A 40 8.81 -10.46 -6.10
C ALA A 40 9.11 -8.98 -6.41
N PRO A 41 8.09 -8.17 -6.73
CA PRO A 41 8.26 -6.73 -6.89
C PRO A 41 8.74 -6.03 -5.61
N LEU A 42 9.14 -4.79 -5.79
CA LEU A 42 9.39 -3.82 -4.73
C LEU A 42 8.12 -3.03 -4.44
N CYS A 43 7.90 -2.79 -3.15
CA CYS A 43 6.85 -1.91 -2.67
C CYS A 43 7.31 -0.46 -2.73
N VAL A 44 6.55 0.37 -3.43
CA VAL A 44 6.83 1.81 -3.58
C VAL A 44 5.66 2.63 -3.03
N PRO A 45 5.95 3.73 -2.31
CA PRO A 45 4.91 4.61 -1.80
C PRO A 45 4.18 5.29 -2.97
N VAL A 46 2.90 5.56 -2.75
CA VAL A 46 2.05 6.32 -3.66
C VAL A 46 1.89 7.72 -3.10
N SER A 47 2.16 8.73 -3.93
CA SER A 47 1.96 10.13 -3.56
C SER A 47 0.94 10.82 -4.47
N ASP A 48 0.23 11.80 -3.92
CA ASP A 48 -0.61 12.69 -4.72
C ASP A 48 0.25 13.66 -5.56
N LYS A 49 -0.40 14.50 -6.38
CA LYS A 49 0.31 15.47 -7.23
C LYS A 49 1.08 16.55 -6.46
N ASN A 50 0.83 16.68 -5.16
CA ASN A 50 1.47 17.66 -4.28
C ASN A 50 2.57 17.01 -3.43
N GLY A 51 2.83 15.70 -3.59
CA GLY A 51 3.82 14.96 -2.81
C GLY A 51 3.31 14.44 -1.47
N ASN A 52 2.00 14.50 -1.20
CA ASN A 52 1.43 13.94 0.03
C ASN A 52 1.42 12.40 -0.05
N ASP A 53 1.77 11.74 1.05
CA ASP A 53 1.79 10.28 1.15
C ASP A 53 0.37 9.70 1.19
N VAL A 54 -0.06 9.14 0.06
CA VAL A 54 -1.35 8.47 -0.08
C VAL A 54 -1.30 7.05 0.51
N THR A 55 -0.12 6.42 0.51
CA THR A 55 0.09 5.09 1.09
C THR A 55 -0.22 5.08 2.58
N ALA A 56 0.28 6.06 3.34
CA ALA A 56 0.03 6.15 4.78
C ALA A 56 -1.47 6.24 5.13
N ILE A 57 -2.25 6.93 4.29
CA ILE A 57 -3.66 7.24 4.57
C ILE A 57 -4.60 6.15 4.05
N SER A 58 -4.34 5.63 2.84
CA SER A 58 -5.26 4.72 2.14
C SER A 58 -4.87 3.25 2.21
N GLY A 59 -3.63 2.96 2.62
CA GLY A 59 -3.05 1.63 2.48
C GLY A 59 -2.75 1.24 1.04
N LEU A 60 -2.93 2.13 0.06
CA LEU A 60 -2.61 1.87 -1.34
C LEU A 60 -1.09 1.86 -1.52
N VAL A 61 -0.54 0.75 -2.00
CA VAL A 61 0.89 0.60 -2.30
C VAL A 61 1.09 0.25 -3.76
N GLY A 62 2.08 0.87 -4.40
CA GLY A 62 2.51 0.51 -5.75
C GLY A 62 3.50 -0.64 -5.71
N LEU A 63 3.42 -1.54 -6.68
CA LEU A 63 4.40 -2.58 -6.93
C LEU A 63 5.14 -2.29 -8.24
N SER A 64 6.47 -2.24 -8.16
CA SER A 64 7.37 -1.97 -9.27
C SER A 64 8.55 -2.96 -9.26
N ASP A 65 9.27 -3.05 -10.37
CA ASP A 65 10.55 -3.79 -10.44
C ASP A 65 11.73 -2.90 -10.00
N ASP A 66 11.49 -1.59 -9.85
CA ASP A 66 12.46 -0.61 -9.35
C ASP A 66 11.86 0.17 -8.16
N MET A 67 12.69 0.97 -7.48
CA MET A 67 12.21 1.83 -6.39
C MET A 67 11.55 3.13 -6.88
N THR A 68 11.19 3.22 -8.17
CA THR A 68 10.65 4.45 -8.76
C THR A 68 9.12 4.42 -8.71
N PRO A 69 8.45 5.31 -7.95
CA PRO A 69 6.98 5.30 -7.84
C PRO A 69 6.26 5.43 -9.19
N SER A 70 6.87 6.16 -10.14
CA SER A 70 6.32 6.40 -11.48
C SER A 70 6.23 5.16 -12.36
N HIS A 71 6.85 4.04 -11.98
CA HIS A 71 6.87 2.80 -12.78
C HIS A 71 6.09 1.65 -12.15
N SER A 72 5.24 1.94 -11.16
CA SER A 72 4.36 0.95 -10.56
C SER A 72 3.42 0.34 -11.61
N TYR A 73 3.50 -0.98 -11.80
CA TYR A 73 2.67 -1.71 -12.76
C TYR A 73 1.52 -2.47 -12.11
N PHE A 74 1.46 -2.50 -10.79
CA PHE A 74 0.37 -3.07 -10.02
C PHE A 74 0.20 -2.26 -8.75
N TYR A 75 -1.02 -2.17 -8.26
CA TYR A 75 -1.34 -1.51 -7.01
C TYR A 75 -2.15 -2.47 -6.17
N MET A 76 -1.89 -2.46 -4.88
CA MET A 76 -2.62 -3.28 -3.92
C MET A 76 -3.02 -2.45 -2.72
N THR A 77 -4.17 -2.77 -2.15
CA THR A 77 -4.67 -2.07 -0.97
C THR A 77 -4.40 -2.92 0.26
N ILE A 78 -3.67 -2.35 1.20
CA ILE A 78 -3.45 -2.96 2.50
C ILE A 78 -4.55 -2.47 3.44
N ARG A 79 -5.37 -3.40 3.92
CA ARG A 79 -6.48 -3.08 4.81
C ARG A 79 -6.09 -3.42 6.25
N PRO A 80 -5.98 -2.44 7.15
CA PRO A 80 -5.79 -2.74 8.56
C PRO A 80 -7.02 -3.50 9.06
N ASP A 81 -6.82 -4.70 9.60
CA ASP A 81 -7.88 -5.46 10.25
C ASP A 81 -8.18 -4.81 11.61
N GLN A 82 -9.45 -4.52 11.85
CA GLN A 82 -9.89 -3.72 13.00
C GLN A 82 -9.71 -4.43 14.34
N LEU A 83 -9.49 -5.74 14.33
CA LEU A 83 -9.52 -6.55 15.55
C LEU A 83 -8.16 -6.86 16.16
N ASN A 84 -7.06 -6.87 15.38
CA ASN A 84 -5.75 -7.34 15.87
C ASN A 84 -4.53 -6.57 15.35
N GLY A 85 -4.71 -5.49 14.58
CA GLY A 85 -3.59 -4.83 13.90
C GLY A 85 -2.90 -5.73 12.87
N GLN A 86 -3.54 -6.83 12.48
CA GLN A 86 -3.13 -7.64 11.35
C GLN A 86 -3.59 -6.95 10.07
N TYR A 87 -2.84 -7.08 8.99
CA TYR A 87 -3.17 -6.45 7.73
C TYR A 87 -3.68 -7.52 6.78
N SER A 88 -4.70 -7.16 6.01
CA SER A 88 -5.33 -8.06 5.04
C SER A 88 -5.19 -7.52 3.63
N TYR A 89 -5.08 -8.46 2.69
CA TYR A 89 -5.05 -8.21 1.26
C TYR A 89 -6.28 -8.84 0.61
N SER A 90 -6.81 -8.23 -0.45
CA SER A 90 -7.87 -8.88 -1.22
C SER A 90 -7.36 -10.18 -1.82
N GLN A 91 -8.15 -11.25 -1.74
CA GLN A 91 -7.83 -12.53 -2.37
C GLN A 91 -7.65 -12.38 -3.90
N ASP A 92 -8.40 -11.46 -4.53
CA ASP A 92 -8.25 -11.21 -5.96
C ASP A 92 -6.98 -10.41 -6.29
N GLU A 93 -6.57 -9.48 -5.42
CA GLU A 93 -5.28 -8.77 -5.56
C GLU A 93 -4.11 -9.75 -5.38
N LEU A 94 -4.20 -10.68 -4.41
CA LEU A 94 -3.19 -11.72 -4.21
C LEU A 94 -3.10 -12.68 -5.41
N ARG A 95 -4.23 -13.11 -5.97
CA ARG A 95 -4.24 -13.94 -7.20
C ARG A 95 -3.64 -13.20 -8.39
N GLN A 96 -3.93 -11.90 -8.54
CA GLN A 96 -3.35 -11.08 -9.60
C GLN A 96 -1.85 -10.92 -9.40
N LEU A 97 -1.38 -10.65 -8.18
CA LEU A 97 0.04 -10.61 -7.84
C LEU A 97 0.75 -11.93 -8.21
N ILE A 98 0.21 -13.07 -7.77
CA ILE A 98 0.76 -14.39 -8.09
C ILE A 98 0.81 -14.61 -9.61
N THR A 99 -0.27 -14.24 -10.32
CA THR A 99 -0.34 -14.32 -11.79
C THR A 99 0.74 -13.46 -12.46
N LEU A 100 0.95 -12.23 -11.99
CA LEU A 100 1.96 -11.32 -12.53
C LEU A 100 3.37 -11.91 -12.33
N VAL A 101 3.64 -12.44 -11.14
CA VAL A 101 4.91 -13.07 -10.80
C VAL A 101 5.13 -14.33 -11.63
N GLN A 102 4.17 -15.26 -11.67
CA GLN A 102 4.34 -16.55 -12.33
C GLN A 102 4.29 -16.47 -13.87
N MET A 103 3.29 -15.79 -14.43
CA MET A 103 3.00 -15.87 -15.87
C MET A 103 3.65 -14.74 -16.68
N GLN A 104 3.72 -13.54 -16.12
CA GLN A 104 4.23 -12.37 -16.87
C GLN A 104 5.71 -12.11 -16.61
N ASN A 105 6.37 -12.98 -15.84
CA ASN A 105 7.73 -12.82 -15.34
C ASN A 105 7.97 -11.47 -14.63
N LYS A 106 6.90 -10.81 -14.16
CA LYS A 106 7.01 -9.53 -13.44
C LYS A 106 7.59 -9.78 -12.05
N GLY A 107 8.33 -8.81 -11.56
CA GLY A 107 9.49 -9.01 -10.68
C GLY A 107 10.81 -8.78 -11.43
N VAL A 108 10.74 -8.72 -12.79
CA VAL A 108 11.71 -8.13 -13.73
C VAL A 108 10.93 -7.66 -14.99
N THR A 109 11.31 -6.51 -15.54
CA THR A 109 10.60 -5.69 -16.57
C THR A 109 9.79 -6.40 -17.67
N LYS A 110 8.47 -6.09 -17.80
CA LYS A 110 7.82 -5.43 -18.98
C LYS A 110 6.26 -5.38 -19.00
N ASN A 111 5.77 -4.15 -19.14
CA ASN A 111 4.60 -3.49 -19.76
C ASN A 111 3.18 -4.08 -19.94
N GLN A 112 2.89 -5.37 -20.16
CA GLN A 112 1.50 -5.71 -20.63
C GLN A 112 0.43 -5.82 -19.53
N GLY A 113 0.74 -6.38 -18.35
CA GLY A 113 -0.24 -6.37 -17.25
C GLY A 113 -0.50 -5.01 -16.60
N ALA A 114 0.26 -3.97 -16.94
CA ALA A 114 0.18 -2.68 -16.25
C ALA A 114 -1.16 -1.97 -16.48
N ILE A 115 -1.71 -2.05 -17.69
CA ILE A 115 -2.97 -1.37 -18.05
C ILE A 115 -4.18 -1.97 -17.31
N ILE A 116 -4.27 -3.31 -17.22
CA ILE A 116 -5.37 -3.99 -16.52
C ILE A 116 -5.35 -3.61 -15.03
N ASN A 117 -4.16 -3.57 -14.45
CA ASN A 117 -3.98 -3.23 -13.05
C ASN A 117 -4.28 -1.75 -12.75
N LEU A 118 -3.89 -0.85 -13.65
CA LEU A 118 -4.21 0.57 -13.54
C LEU A 118 -5.72 0.80 -13.57
N ASN A 119 -6.48 0.06 -14.39
CA ASN A 119 -7.94 0.14 -14.40
C ASN A 119 -8.56 -0.35 -13.08
N ASN A 120 -8.06 -1.45 -12.51
CA ASN A 120 -8.51 -1.95 -11.21
C ASN A 120 -8.22 -0.95 -10.07
N ALA A 121 -7.05 -0.31 -10.10
CA ALA A 121 -6.68 0.70 -9.11
C ALA A 121 -7.59 1.95 -9.17
N ILE A 122 -7.93 2.42 -10.37
CA ILE A 122 -8.90 3.52 -10.56
C ILE A 122 -10.27 3.12 -9.97
N GLN A 123 -10.74 1.90 -10.24
CA GLN A 123 -12.02 1.43 -9.72
C GLN A 123 -12.04 1.32 -8.18
N ASN A 124 -10.93 0.94 -7.55
CA ASN A 124 -10.80 0.92 -6.10
C ASN A 124 -10.82 2.34 -5.49
N LEU A 125 -10.20 3.32 -6.16
CA LEU A 125 -10.27 4.73 -5.75
C LEU A 125 -11.70 5.27 -5.88
N ASP A 126 -12.41 4.97 -6.97
CA ASP A 126 -13.81 5.34 -7.15
C ASP A 126 -14.68 4.81 -6.01
N ASN A 127 -14.48 3.55 -5.61
CA ASN A 127 -15.22 2.94 -4.50
C ASN A 127 -14.88 3.62 -3.16
N SER A 128 -13.61 3.95 -2.92
CA SER A 128 -13.16 4.63 -1.70
C SER A 128 -13.76 6.03 -1.59
N TYR A 129 -13.85 6.77 -2.70
CA TYR A 129 -14.52 8.06 -2.77
C TYR A 129 -16.03 7.94 -2.51
N LYS A 130 -16.71 7.00 -3.18
CA LYS A 130 -18.15 6.76 -2.98
C LYS A 130 -18.49 6.40 -1.53
N ASN A 131 -17.59 5.69 -0.85
CA ASN A 131 -17.75 5.30 0.54
C ASN A 131 -17.29 6.37 1.56
N GLY A 132 -16.83 7.54 1.10
CA GLY A 132 -16.41 8.65 1.96
C GLY A 132 -15.07 8.45 2.66
N VAL A 133 -14.27 7.46 2.25
CA VAL A 133 -12.94 7.18 2.82
C VAL A 133 -11.92 8.23 2.40
N ILE A 134 -12.03 8.73 1.16
CA ILE A 134 -11.18 9.79 0.61
C ILE A 134 -12.05 10.93 0.09
N ASP A 135 -11.56 12.17 0.20
CA ASP A 135 -12.25 13.33 -0.36
C ASP A 135 -12.05 13.43 -1.90
N LYS A 136 -12.89 14.27 -2.53
CA LYS A 136 -12.88 14.48 -3.98
C LYS A 136 -11.52 14.97 -4.51
N LYS A 137 -10.80 15.80 -3.74
CA LYS A 137 -9.52 16.37 -4.17
C LYS A 137 -8.45 15.28 -4.26
N HIS A 138 -8.36 14.43 -3.25
CA HIS A 138 -7.43 13.29 -3.21
C HIS A 138 -7.79 12.26 -4.29
N HIS A 139 -9.08 11.96 -4.45
CA HIS A 139 -9.59 11.10 -5.50
C HIS A 139 -9.17 11.57 -6.90
N ASP A 140 -9.54 12.80 -7.28
CA ASP A 140 -9.30 13.34 -8.62
C ASP A 140 -7.80 13.41 -8.93
N SER A 141 -6.97 13.70 -7.91
CA SER A 141 -5.52 13.70 -8.07
C SER A 141 -4.94 12.31 -8.30
N ALA A 142 -5.38 11.31 -7.53
CA ALA A 142 -4.87 9.94 -7.65
C ALA A 142 -5.28 9.32 -9.00
N VAL A 143 -6.53 9.50 -9.42
CA VAL A 143 -7.01 9.06 -10.74
C VAL A 143 -6.22 9.73 -11.86
N SER A 144 -5.95 11.04 -11.77
CA SER A 144 -5.13 11.75 -12.77
C SER A 144 -3.72 11.16 -12.90
N ASN A 145 -3.09 10.78 -11.78
CA ASN A 145 -1.76 10.16 -11.80
C ASN A 145 -1.80 8.76 -12.43
N LEU A 146 -2.81 7.94 -12.12
CA LEU A 146 -2.98 6.61 -12.70
C LEU A 146 -3.27 6.67 -14.21
N GLU A 147 -4.08 7.62 -14.65
CA GLU A 147 -4.35 7.86 -16.08
C GLU A 147 -3.10 8.34 -16.83
N LYS A 148 -2.24 9.14 -16.20
CA LYS A 148 -0.92 9.50 -16.78
C LYS A 148 0.00 8.29 -16.88
N ALA A 149 0.07 7.45 -15.84
CA ALA A 149 0.86 6.22 -15.87
C ALA A 149 0.35 5.27 -16.97
N LYS A 150 -0.97 5.17 -17.15
CA LYS A 150 -1.59 4.34 -18.20
C LYS A 150 -1.16 4.75 -19.60
N LYS A 151 -1.01 6.05 -19.87
CA LYS A 151 -0.50 6.57 -21.16
C LYS A 151 0.95 6.19 -21.44
N GLN A 152 1.75 5.85 -20.44
CA GLN A 152 3.14 5.40 -20.65
C GLN A 152 3.21 3.95 -21.18
N PHE A 153 2.10 3.22 -21.14
CA PHE A 153 1.99 1.84 -21.62
C PHE A 153 1.19 1.72 -22.93
N GLN A 154 0.70 2.83 -23.50
CA GLN A 154 0.01 2.91 -24.80
C GLN A 154 0.95 3.46 -25.88
#